data_AF-A0A960U8B3-F1
#
_entry.id   AF-A0A960U8B3-F1
#
_cell.length_a   1.000
_cell.length_b   1.000
_cell.length_c   1.000
_cell.angle_alpha   90.00
_cell.angle_beta   90.00
_cell.angle_gamma   90.00
#
_symmetry.space_group_name_H-M   'P 1'
#
loop_
_entity.id
_entity.type
_entity.pdbx_description
1 polymer ?
#
loop_
_entity_poly.entity_id
_entity_poly.type
_entity_poly.pdbx_seq_one_letter_code
_entity_poly.pdbx_strand_id
1 'polypeptide(L)'
;AASYAPDSATRWNIFDRKLDSGARLAMGYAKDYNIPRTVMYDKINDKDNPMFDLNRQLLAEQENISIITKKNLEEIINNIKSKKSSNNNDNIYNESLFG
;
A
#
# COMPACT_ATOMS: atom_id res chain seq x y z
N ALA A 1 -5.38 0.54 8.94
CA ALA A 1 -6.41 1.40 8.31
C ALA A 1 -7.36 0.51 7.52
N ALA A 2 -8.66 0.82 7.54
CA ALA A 2 -9.64 0.10 6.72
C ALA A 2 -9.66 0.68 5.31
N SER A 3 -9.60 -0.18 4.29
CA SER A 3 -9.43 0.22 2.91
C SER A 3 -10.57 -0.35 2.06
N TYR A 4 -11.59 0.48 1.84
CA TYR A 4 -12.79 0.10 1.09
C TYR A 4 -12.71 0.58 -0.36
N ALA A 5 -13.21 -0.26 -1.27
CA ALA A 5 -13.42 0.05 -2.67
C ALA A 5 -14.68 0.93 -2.86
N PRO A 6 -14.85 1.60 -4.01
CA PRO A 6 -15.96 2.53 -4.24
C PRO A 6 -17.36 1.96 -3.98
N ASP A 7 -17.56 0.68 -4.28
CA ASP A 7 -18.84 -0.05 -4.19
C ASP A 7 -18.86 -1.09 -3.07
N SER A 8 -17.91 -1.04 -2.12
CA SER A 8 -17.89 -1.91 -0.94
C SER A 8 -19.17 -1.80 -0.11
N ALA A 9 -19.79 -0.62 -0.05
CA ALA A 9 -21.05 -0.39 0.68
C ALA A 9 -22.12 -1.37 0.24
N THR A 10 -22.32 -1.44 -1.08
CA THR A 10 -23.36 -2.23 -1.72
C THR A 10 -23.02 -3.71 -1.71
N ARG A 11 -21.76 -4.08 -2.01
CA ARG A 11 -21.33 -5.49 -2.01
C ARG A 11 -21.44 -6.16 -0.65
N TRP A 12 -21.15 -5.42 0.42
CA TRP A 12 -21.06 -5.97 1.78
C TRP A 12 -22.19 -5.51 2.71
N ASN A 13 -23.13 -4.71 2.20
CA ASN A 13 -24.24 -4.13 2.96
C ASN A 13 -23.76 -3.34 4.21
N ILE A 14 -22.74 -2.50 4.05
CA ILE A 14 -22.07 -1.74 5.13
C ILE A 14 -22.25 -0.22 4.99
N PHE A 15 -23.46 0.22 4.66
CA PHE A 15 -23.80 1.64 4.43
C PHE A 15 -23.63 2.53 5.65
N ASP A 16 -23.59 1.94 6.84
CA ASP A 16 -23.37 2.59 8.13
C ASP A 16 -21.89 2.92 8.41
N ARG A 17 -20.98 2.45 7.55
CA ARG A 17 -19.53 2.64 7.73
C ARG A 17 -19.01 3.81 6.92
N LYS A 18 -18.00 4.47 7.48
CA LYS A 18 -17.21 5.48 6.79
C LYS A 18 -16.29 4.80 5.76
N LEU A 19 -16.67 4.86 4.47
CA LEU A 19 -16.00 4.15 3.37
C LEU A 19 -15.02 5.04 2.57
N ASP A 20 -14.98 6.35 2.83
CA ASP A 20 -13.99 7.28 2.28
C ASP A 20 -12.62 7.05 2.92
N SER A 21 -11.96 5.97 2.49
CA SER A 21 -10.58 5.74 2.88
C SER A 21 -9.68 6.71 2.11
N GLY A 22 -8.98 7.61 2.82
CA GLY A 22 -7.90 8.41 2.23
C GLY A 22 -6.83 7.52 1.56
N ALA A 23 -6.74 6.26 1.98
CA ALA A 23 -5.93 5.22 1.33
C ALA A 23 -6.28 5.04 -0.15
N ARG A 24 -7.57 5.04 -0.53
CA ARG A 24 -7.98 4.95 -1.95
C ARG A 24 -7.42 6.11 -2.76
N LEU A 25 -7.51 7.33 -2.24
CA LEU A 25 -7.01 8.52 -2.92
C LEU A 25 -5.47 8.49 -3.01
N ALA A 26 -4.79 8.17 -1.92
CA ALA A 26 -3.33 8.06 -1.90
C ALA A 26 -2.81 6.97 -2.86
N MET A 27 -3.48 5.81 -2.94
CA MET A 27 -3.12 4.73 -3.87
C MET A 27 -3.45 5.06 -5.33
N GLY A 28 -4.45 5.91 -5.57
CA GLY A 28 -4.71 6.49 -6.88
C GLY A 28 -3.57 7.42 -7.30
N TYR A 29 -3.23 8.41 -6.48
CA TYR A 29 -2.11 9.31 -6.77
C TYR A 29 -0.77 8.58 -6.89
N ALA A 30 -0.51 7.56 -6.07
CA ALA A 30 0.70 6.75 -6.20
C ALA A 30 0.79 6.09 -7.58
N LYS A 31 -0.35 5.65 -8.15
CA LYS A 31 -0.40 5.13 -9.52
C LYS A 31 -0.10 6.24 -10.52
N ASP A 32 -0.76 7.38 -10.39
CA ASP A 32 -0.65 8.51 -11.32
C ASP A 32 0.77 9.09 -11.36
N TYR A 33 1.51 9.03 -10.24
CA TYR A 33 2.90 9.48 -10.12
C TYR A 33 3.93 8.36 -10.32
N ASN A 34 3.53 7.18 -10.78
CA ASN A 34 4.42 6.02 -10.96
C ASN A 34 5.20 5.61 -9.68
N ILE A 35 4.64 5.88 -8.51
CA ILE A 35 5.19 5.46 -7.22
C ILE A 35 4.83 3.99 -6.99
N PRO A 36 5.80 3.12 -6.66
CA PRO A 36 5.52 1.71 -6.36
C PRO A 36 4.46 1.55 -5.26
N ARG A 37 3.45 0.73 -5.56
CA ARG A 37 2.31 0.46 -4.68
C ARG A 37 2.47 -0.90 -4.02
N THR A 38 2.13 -0.97 -2.73
CA THR A 38 2.23 -2.19 -1.92
C THR A 38 0.99 -2.30 -1.03
N VAL A 39 0.48 -3.51 -0.82
CA VAL A 39 -0.69 -3.77 0.02
C VAL A 39 -0.39 -4.81 1.09
N MET A 40 -1.03 -4.66 2.27
CA MET A 40 -1.02 -5.70 3.31
C MET A 40 -2.24 -6.58 3.14
N TYR A 41 -2.07 -7.81 2.65
CA TYR A 41 -3.19 -8.69 2.34
C TYR A 41 -2.78 -10.16 2.41
N ASP A 42 -3.54 -10.95 3.17
CA ASP A 42 -3.44 -12.40 3.21
C ASP A 42 -4.66 -13.03 2.51
N LYS A 43 -4.42 -13.67 1.36
CA LYS A 43 -5.49 -14.28 0.54
C LYS A 43 -6.31 -15.34 1.29
N ILE A 44 -5.75 -15.99 2.30
CA ILE A 44 -6.46 -17.03 3.06
C ILE A 44 -7.32 -16.38 4.15
N ASN A 45 -6.75 -15.43 4.89
CA ASN A 45 -7.38 -14.88 6.09
C ASN A 45 -8.29 -13.67 5.81
N ASP A 46 -8.01 -12.90 4.74
CA ASP A 46 -8.64 -11.59 4.50
C ASP A 46 -9.65 -11.61 3.34
N LYS A 47 -9.86 -12.77 2.69
CA LYS A 47 -10.72 -12.90 1.49
C LYS A 47 -12.15 -12.41 1.74
N ASP A 48 -12.74 -12.80 2.85
CA ASP A 48 -14.15 -12.54 3.14
C ASP A 48 -14.36 -11.32 4.05
N ASN A 49 -13.29 -10.59 4.35
CA ASN A 49 -13.36 -9.39 5.16
C ASN A 49 -13.57 -8.15 4.26
N PRO A 50 -14.67 -7.37 4.46
CA PRO A 50 -14.95 -6.16 3.70
C PRO A 50 -13.87 -5.08 3.81
N MET A 51 -13.10 -5.09 4.90
CA MET A 51 -12.06 -4.09 5.18
C MET A 51 -10.90 -4.10 4.16
N PHE A 52 -10.73 -5.22 3.44
CA PHE A 52 -9.63 -5.42 2.48
C PHE A 52 -10.09 -5.35 1.02
N ASP A 53 -11.30 -4.85 0.78
CA ASP A 53 -11.88 -4.81 -0.55
C ASP A 53 -11.07 -3.94 -1.53
N LEU A 54 -10.53 -2.81 -1.06
CA LEU A 54 -9.61 -2.00 -1.87
C LEU A 54 -8.33 -2.78 -2.21
N ASN A 55 -7.79 -3.56 -1.28
CA ASN A 55 -6.56 -4.32 -1.54
C ASN A 55 -6.78 -5.34 -2.65
N ARG A 56 -7.93 -6.03 -2.65
CA ARG A 56 -8.32 -6.94 -3.72
C ARG A 56 -8.51 -6.21 -5.06
N GLN A 57 -9.15 -5.05 -5.04
CA GLN A 57 -9.32 -4.22 -6.24
C GLN A 57 -7.98 -3.80 -6.84
N LEU A 58 -7.06 -3.32 -6.01
CA LEU A 58 -5.73 -2.88 -6.44
C LEU A 58 -4.92 -4.04 -7.06
N LEU A 59 -4.96 -5.22 -6.43
CA LEU A 59 -4.31 -6.43 -6.96
C LEU A 59 -4.91 -6.90 -8.28
N ALA A 60 -6.20 -6.66 -8.53
CA ALA A 60 -6.86 -6.97 -9.79
C ALA A 60 -6.57 -5.91 -10.89
N GLU A 61 -6.35 -4.66 -10.49
CA GLU A 61 -6.07 -3.55 -11.41
C GLU A 61 -4.62 -3.56 -11.93
N GLN A 62 -3.66 -3.94 -11.09
CA GLN A 62 -2.24 -3.85 -11.40
C GLN A 62 -1.47 -5.10 -10.91
N GLU A 63 -0.86 -5.83 -11.83
CA GLU A 63 -0.15 -7.09 -11.54
C GLU A 63 1.14 -6.92 -10.74
N ASN A 64 1.79 -5.76 -10.81
CA ASN A 64 3.07 -5.48 -10.15
C ASN A 64 2.95 -4.83 -8.76
N ILE A 65 1.82 -5.00 -8.08
CA ILE A 65 1.67 -4.56 -6.69
C ILE A 65 2.28 -5.62 -5.76
N SER A 66 3.21 -5.18 -4.91
CA SER A 66 3.83 -6.06 -3.91
C SER A 66 2.85 -6.37 -2.77
N ILE A 67 2.86 -7.62 -2.29
CA ILE A 67 2.03 -8.07 -1.17
C ILE A 67 2.89 -8.25 0.08
N ILE A 68 2.51 -7.57 1.15
CA ILE A 68 3.07 -7.77 2.49
C ILE A 68 2.12 -8.66 3.28
N THR A 69 2.68 -9.72 3.87
CA THR A 69 2.00 -10.64 4.77
C THR A 69 2.79 -10.73 6.07
N LYS A 70 2.19 -11.26 7.15
CA LYS A 70 2.94 -11.50 8.40
C LYS A 70 4.16 -12.40 8.19
N LYS A 71 4.08 -13.33 7.24
CA LYS A 71 5.15 -14.30 6.94
C LYS A 71 6.40 -13.65 6.33
N ASN A 72 6.23 -12.63 5.48
CA ASN A 72 7.34 -11.95 4.82
C ASN A 72 7.72 -10.60 5.46
N LEU A 73 6.95 -10.14 6.45
CA LEU A 73 7.18 -8.85 7.10
C LEU A 73 8.56 -8.76 7.75
N GLU A 74 8.95 -9.80 8.50
CA GLU A 74 10.26 -9.83 9.16
C GLU A 74 11.41 -9.80 8.15
N GLU A 75 11.28 -10.57 7.07
CA GLU A 75 12.25 -10.60 5.97
C GLU A 75 12.39 -9.21 5.32
N ILE A 76 11.28 -8.56 5.00
CA ILE A 76 11.27 -7.21 4.42
C ILE A 76 11.92 -6.20 5.38
N ILE A 77 11.60 -6.25 6.67
CA ILE A 77 12.21 -5.37 7.67
C ILE A 77 13.72 -5.58 7.74
N ASN A 78 14.16 -6.85 7.74
CA ASN A 78 15.59 -7.18 7.78
C ASN A 78 16.31 -6.70 6.51
N ASN A 79 15.70 -6.86 5.34
CA ASN A 79 16.21 -6.36 4.07
C ASN A 79 16.34 -4.83 4.04
N ILE A 80 15.39 -4.10 4.63
CA ILE A 80 15.47 -2.64 4.73
C ILE A 80 16.60 -2.22 5.68
N LYS A 81 16.73 -2.90 6.83
CA LYS A 81 17.79 -2.64 7.81
C LYS A 81 19.18 -2.88 7.22
N SER A 82 19.38 -3.99 6.50
CA SER A 82 20.66 -4.32 5.87
C SER A 82 21.02 -3.34 4.75
N LYS A 83 20.05 -2.93 3.91
CA LYS A 83 20.27 -1.96 2.84
C LYS A 83 20.66 -0.57 3.37
N LYS A 84 20.09 -0.14 4.51
CA LYS A 84 20.47 1.12 5.16
C LYS A 84 21.94 1.11 5.64
N SER A 85 22.44 -0.03 6.09
CA SER A 85 23.83 -0.16 6.54
C SER A 85 24.85 -0.16 5.38
N SER A 86 24.40 -0.40 4.14
CA SER A 86 25.28 -0.43 2.95
C SER A 86 25.35 0.90 2.20
N ASN A 87 24.47 1.87 2.51
CA ASN A 87 24.36 3.18 1.83
C ASN A 87 25.09 4.32 2.60
N ASN A 88 26.23 4.02 3.22
CA ASN A 88 27.09 5.03 3.83
C ASN A 88 28.14 5.58 2.85
N ASN A 89 27.78 5.87 1.61
CA ASN A 89 28.64 6.66 0.72
C ASN A 89 27.81 7.69 -0.07
N ASP A 90 28.25 8.94 0.10
CA ASP A 90 27.98 10.16 -0.66
C ASP A 90 26.71 10.96 -0.32
N ASN A 91 26.86 11.76 0.74
CA ASN A 91 26.17 13.04 0.87
C ASN A 91 26.44 13.90 -0.37
N ILE A 92 25.42 14.11 -1.20
CA ILE A 92 25.38 15.26 -2.12
C ILE A 92 24.04 15.97 -1.88
N TYR A 93 24.02 16.86 -0.89
CA TYR A 93 22.99 17.90 -0.82
C TYR A 93 23.50 19.08 -1.65
N ASN A 94 22.83 19.38 -2.76
CA ASN A 94 23.06 20.62 -3.51
C ASN A 94 22.31 21.76 -2.81
N GLU A 95 23.05 22.68 -2.19
CA GLU A 95 22.54 23.85 -1.45
C GLU A 95 22.07 25.03 -2.32
N SER A 96 21.82 24.84 -3.62
CA SER A 96 21.40 25.94 -4.50
C SER A 96 20.08 25.64 -5.20
N LEU A 97 18.97 26.03 -4.56
CA LEU A 97 17.67 26.16 -5.23
C LEU A 97 16.96 27.49 -4.93
N PHE A 98 17.61 28.39 -4.19
CA PHE A 98 17.16 29.78 -4.02
C PHE A 98 18.38 30.70 -4.09
N GLY A 99 18.87 30.93 -5.31
CA GLY A 99 19.79 32.01 -5.65
C GLY A 99 19.08 33.01 -6.55
#